data_AF-A0A1K2I0P4-F1
#
_entry.id   AF-A0A1K2I0P4-F1
#
_cell.length_a   1.000
_cell.length_b   1.000
_cell.length_c   1.000
_cell.angle_alpha   90.00
_cell.angle_beta   90.00
_cell.angle_gamma   90.00
#
_symmetry.space_group_name_H-M   'P 1'
#
loop_
_entity.id
_entity.type
_entity.pdbx_description
1 polymer ?
#
loop_
_entity_poly.entity_id
_entity_poly.type
_entity_poly.pdbx_seq_one_letter_code
_entity_poly.pdbx_strand_id
1 'polypeptide(L)'
;MVSLIPINIGRALRRGFDYIQNRPSTTPNYGICAGYRHRNNNKYFDDIQNEDEFQNEVYDKAKSLLIELGGNSVIDIGCGSGFKLLKFFSDFQTIGIDLPPTVNKLIEMHPERDWRSYSFKERPALKCDVLICADVIEHIPDPTDLISFILSIEFKTAVISTPERDLVYGRPHNGPPNNYAHCREWNMHELTIFLAEYFTVDSIYISNFAQATQAAILRKRQ
;
A
#
# COMPACT_ATOMS: atom_id res chain seq x y z
N MET A 1 -3.02 -28.25 34.27
CA MET A 1 -4.09 -27.80 33.36
C MET A 1 -4.36 -26.33 33.69
N VAL A 2 -3.64 -25.40 33.05
CA VAL A 2 -3.76 -23.96 33.33
C VAL A 2 -4.64 -23.37 32.25
N SER A 3 -5.85 -22.95 32.60
CA SER A 3 -6.78 -22.31 31.69
C SER A 3 -6.30 -20.88 31.41
N LEU A 4 -5.95 -20.60 30.15
CA LEU A 4 -5.72 -19.24 29.66
C LEU A 4 -7.07 -18.53 29.55
N ILE A 5 -7.23 -17.45 30.33
CA ILE A 5 -8.35 -16.52 30.21
C ILE A 5 -8.14 -15.72 28.91
N PRO A 6 -9.12 -15.70 27.97
CA PRO A 6 -8.98 -14.89 26.77
C PRO A 6 -9.08 -13.42 27.12
N ILE A 7 -7.99 -12.67 26.89
CA ILE A 7 -7.97 -11.21 27.00
C ILE A 7 -8.78 -10.66 25.83
N ASN A 8 -9.93 -10.04 26.13
CA ASN A 8 -10.82 -9.46 25.14
C ASN A 8 -10.29 -8.10 24.67
N ILE A 9 -9.40 -8.12 23.67
CA ILE A 9 -8.74 -6.95 23.06
C ILE A 9 -9.73 -6.11 22.22
N GLY A 10 -10.93 -6.62 21.93
CA GLY A 10 -11.89 -6.02 20.99
C GLY A 10 -12.55 -4.70 21.42
N ARG A 11 -12.57 -4.37 22.72
CA ARG A 11 -13.33 -3.20 23.22
C ARG A 11 -12.53 -1.89 23.19
N ALA A 12 -11.21 -1.96 23.34
CA ALA A 12 -10.32 -0.80 23.25
C ALA A 12 -10.04 -0.42 21.79
N LEU A 13 -9.87 -1.40 20.90
CA LEU A 13 -9.76 -1.18 19.47
C LEU A 13 -11.05 -0.58 18.89
N ARG A 14 -12.24 -1.12 19.19
CA ARG A 14 -13.52 -0.54 18.72
C ARG A 14 -13.71 0.92 19.12
N ARG A 15 -13.41 1.28 20.38
CA ARG A 15 -13.53 2.67 20.84
C ARG A 15 -12.51 3.61 20.18
N GLY A 16 -11.31 3.12 19.83
CA GLY A 16 -10.34 3.86 19.03
C GLY A 16 -10.80 4.06 17.58
N PHE A 17 -11.37 3.03 16.97
CA PHE A 17 -11.91 3.06 15.61
C PHE A 17 -13.09 4.05 15.47
N ASP A 18 -14.04 4.05 16.41
CA ASP A 18 -15.19 4.97 16.40
C ASP A 18 -14.79 6.45 16.63
N TYR A 19 -13.69 6.68 17.35
CA TYR A 19 -13.14 8.02 17.61
C TYR A 19 -12.42 8.61 16.38
N ILE A 20 -11.76 7.78 15.57
CA ILE A 20 -11.00 8.20 14.38
C ILE A 20 -11.94 8.62 13.24
N GLN A 21 -13.10 7.98 13.10
CA GLN A 21 -14.05 8.25 12.01
C GLN A 21 -14.69 9.66 12.04
N ASN A 22 -14.64 10.37 13.18
CA ASN A 22 -15.34 11.64 13.39
C ASN A 22 -14.43 12.87 13.52
N ARG A 23 -13.15 12.77 13.15
CA ARG A 23 -12.22 13.92 13.22
C ARG A 23 -12.19 14.66 11.87
N PRO A 24 -12.36 16.00 11.85
CA PRO A 24 -12.06 16.80 10.67
C PRO A 24 -10.56 16.67 10.33
N SER A 25 -10.24 16.36 9.08
CA SER A 25 -8.87 16.19 8.58
C SER A 25 -8.13 17.53 8.50
N THR A 26 -7.18 17.77 9.40
CA THR A 26 -6.27 18.95 9.33
C THR A 26 -4.86 18.68 9.85
N THR A 27 -4.41 17.43 10.04
CA THR A 27 -3.06 17.19 10.56
C THR A 27 -2.03 17.10 9.44
N PRO A 28 -1.12 18.09 9.28
CA PRO A 28 -0.06 18.09 8.24
C PRO A 28 1.03 17.01 8.45
N ASN A 29 0.78 16.01 9.29
CA ASN A 29 1.75 15.00 9.69
C ASN A 29 1.43 13.59 9.16
N TYR A 30 0.48 13.45 8.23
CA TYR A 30 0.16 12.17 7.56
C TYR A 30 -0.10 11.00 8.53
N GLY A 31 -0.79 11.27 9.65
CA GLY A 31 -1.04 10.28 10.70
C GLY A 31 0.18 9.87 11.55
N ILE A 32 1.39 10.38 11.27
CA ILE A 32 2.64 10.02 11.96
C ILE A 32 2.77 10.75 13.31
N CYS A 33 3.53 10.17 14.24
CA CYS A 33 3.85 10.77 15.54
C CYS A 33 4.52 12.16 15.45
N ALA A 34 4.30 12.97 16.48
CA ALA A 34 4.93 14.28 16.60
C ALA A 34 6.46 14.15 16.74
N GLY A 35 7.20 15.03 16.07
CA GLY A 35 8.67 15.03 16.08
C GLY A 35 9.33 14.07 15.09
N TYR A 36 8.55 13.34 14.28
CA TYR A 36 9.08 12.54 13.19
C TYR A 36 9.77 13.41 12.12
N ARG A 37 10.96 12.99 11.69
CA ARG A 37 11.74 13.66 10.64
C ARG A 37 11.63 12.88 9.35
N HIS A 38 10.86 13.42 8.39
CA HIS A 38 10.76 12.88 7.04
C HIS A 38 11.95 13.30 6.17
N ARG A 39 12.24 12.51 5.14
CA ARG A 39 13.22 12.84 4.10
C ARG A 39 12.51 13.50 2.92
N ASN A 40 12.80 14.77 2.69
CA ASN A 40 12.21 15.56 1.58
C ASN A 40 12.81 15.23 0.20
N ASN A 41 14.09 14.86 0.17
CA ASN A 41 14.80 14.47 -1.05
C ASN A 41 15.28 13.02 -0.87
N ASN A 42 14.50 12.06 -1.33
CA ASN A 42 14.89 10.66 -1.37
C ASN A 42 15.74 10.36 -2.62
N LYS A 43 16.55 9.29 -2.54
CA LYS A 43 17.19 8.75 -3.74
C LYS A 43 16.14 8.07 -4.60
N TYR A 44 16.22 8.24 -5.92
CA TYR A 44 15.47 7.42 -6.86
C TYR A 44 15.78 5.94 -6.60
N PHE A 45 14.73 5.12 -6.50
CA PHE A 45 14.85 3.68 -6.38
C PHE A 45 14.59 3.07 -7.75
N ASP A 46 15.61 2.43 -8.31
CA ASP A 46 15.53 1.76 -9.61
C ASP A 46 15.33 0.26 -9.38
N ASP A 47 14.07 -0.19 -9.42
CA ASP A 47 13.68 -1.59 -9.17
C ASP A 47 13.85 -2.52 -10.36
N ILE A 48 14.43 -2.03 -11.47
CA ILE A 48 14.48 -2.75 -12.74
C ILE A 48 15.26 -4.07 -12.65
N GLN A 49 16.19 -4.23 -11.70
CA GLN A 49 17.05 -5.42 -11.59
C GLN A 49 16.71 -6.36 -10.42
N ASN A 50 15.68 -6.06 -9.62
CA ASN A 50 15.36 -6.91 -8.47
C ASN A 50 14.55 -8.14 -8.94
N GLU A 51 15.12 -9.32 -8.74
CA GLU A 51 14.36 -10.56 -8.72
C GLU A 51 13.41 -10.48 -7.52
N ASP A 52 12.12 -10.31 -7.80
CA ASP A 52 11.03 -9.91 -6.89
C ASP A 52 10.76 -10.91 -5.73
N GLU A 53 11.66 -10.98 -4.74
CA GLU A 53 11.57 -11.92 -3.59
C GLU A 53 10.70 -11.42 -2.41
N PHE A 54 10.24 -10.18 -2.46
CA PHE A 54 9.51 -9.53 -1.36
C PHE A 54 8.00 -9.39 -1.64
N GLN A 55 7.21 -9.44 -0.57
CA GLN A 55 5.77 -9.14 -0.57
C GLN A 55 4.85 -10.09 -1.38
N ASN A 56 5.24 -11.35 -1.61
CA ASN A 56 4.36 -12.34 -2.29
C ASN A 56 2.97 -12.46 -1.63
N GLU A 57 2.95 -12.43 -0.31
CA GLU A 57 1.80 -12.46 0.60
C GLU A 57 0.80 -11.32 0.35
N VAL A 58 1.25 -10.16 -0.13
CA VAL A 58 0.37 -9.04 -0.50
C VAL A 58 -0.38 -9.39 -1.79
N TYR A 59 0.33 -9.98 -2.76
CA TYR A 59 -0.24 -10.42 -4.03
C TYR A 59 -1.15 -11.65 -3.85
N ASP A 60 -0.80 -12.59 -2.98
CA ASP A 60 -1.67 -13.71 -2.58
C ASP A 60 -2.97 -13.23 -1.95
N LYS A 61 -2.90 -12.22 -1.06
CA LYS A 61 -4.11 -11.64 -0.48
C LYS A 61 -4.96 -10.95 -1.54
N ALA A 62 -4.34 -10.15 -2.42
CA ALA A 62 -5.04 -9.49 -3.51
C ALA A 62 -5.74 -10.50 -4.46
N LYS A 63 -5.07 -11.62 -4.77
CA LYS A 63 -5.65 -12.72 -5.56
C LYS A 63 -6.81 -13.39 -4.86
N SER A 64 -6.69 -13.63 -3.56
CA SER A 64 -7.80 -14.18 -2.74
C SER A 64 -9.02 -13.26 -2.78
N LEU A 65 -8.82 -11.94 -2.60
CA LEU A 65 -9.89 -10.95 -2.68
C LEU A 65 -10.53 -10.91 -4.08
N LEU A 66 -9.72 -10.99 -5.14
CA LEU A 66 -10.23 -11.01 -6.51
C LEU A 66 -11.16 -12.21 -6.74
N ILE A 67 -10.75 -13.40 -6.29
CA ILE A 67 -11.53 -14.64 -6.39
C ILE A 67 -12.80 -14.55 -5.54
N GLU A 68 -12.71 -14.07 -4.30
CA GLU A 68 -13.87 -13.88 -3.39
C GLU A 68 -14.92 -12.93 -4.00
N LEU A 69 -14.49 -11.92 -4.75
CA LEU A 69 -15.36 -10.99 -5.46
C LEU A 69 -15.97 -11.55 -6.76
N GLY A 70 -15.52 -12.72 -7.23
CA GLY A 70 -15.76 -13.19 -8.59
C GLY A 70 -15.28 -12.17 -9.65
N GLY A 71 -14.22 -11.42 -9.32
CA GLY A 71 -13.65 -10.37 -10.16
C GLY A 71 -12.72 -10.92 -11.24
N ASN A 72 -12.34 -10.06 -12.17
CA ASN A 72 -11.45 -10.42 -13.28
C ASN A 72 -10.38 -9.36 -13.59
N SER A 73 -10.38 -8.23 -12.90
CA SER A 73 -9.53 -7.08 -13.24
C SER A 73 -8.69 -6.58 -12.08
N VAL A 74 -7.39 -6.39 -12.32
CA VAL A 74 -6.41 -5.92 -11.34
C VAL A 74 -5.63 -4.73 -11.89
N ILE A 75 -5.43 -3.71 -11.06
CA ILE A 75 -4.47 -2.63 -11.33
C ILE A 75 -3.38 -2.70 -10.27
N ASP A 76 -2.12 -2.67 -10.67
CA ASP A 76 -0.96 -2.64 -9.78
C ASP A 76 -0.19 -1.32 -9.96
N ILE A 77 -0.15 -0.49 -8.92
CA ILE A 77 0.56 0.80 -8.90
C ILE A 77 1.93 0.57 -8.28
N GLY A 78 2.99 0.97 -9.00
CA GLY A 78 4.36 0.62 -8.66
C GLY A 78 4.66 -0.83 -9.04
N CYS A 79 4.24 -1.26 -10.23
CA CYS A 79 4.31 -2.68 -10.61
C CYS A 79 5.74 -3.20 -10.82
N GLY A 80 6.75 -2.33 -10.83
CA GLY A 80 8.17 -2.69 -10.88
C GLY A 80 8.49 -3.57 -12.09
N SER A 81 9.14 -4.71 -11.85
CA SER A 81 9.49 -5.66 -12.92
C SER A 81 8.29 -6.31 -13.62
N GLY A 82 7.07 -6.12 -13.12
CA GLY A 82 5.86 -6.81 -13.59
C GLY A 82 5.83 -8.31 -13.25
N PHE A 83 6.89 -8.87 -12.65
CA PHE A 83 7.01 -10.29 -12.36
C PHE A 83 5.87 -10.80 -11.47
N LYS A 84 5.56 -10.08 -10.38
CA LYS A 84 4.48 -10.47 -9.46
C LYS A 84 3.12 -10.38 -10.14
N LEU A 85 2.88 -9.36 -10.95
CA LEU A 85 1.66 -9.25 -11.75
C LEU A 85 1.47 -10.47 -12.66
N LEU A 86 2.52 -10.86 -13.39
CA LEU A 86 2.48 -12.03 -14.28
C LEU A 86 2.35 -13.35 -13.53
N LYS A 87 3.11 -13.53 -12.44
CA LYS A 87 3.10 -14.73 -11.61
C LYS A 87 1.74 -14.99 -10.96
N PHE A 88 1.13 -13.96 -10.38
CA PHE A 88 -0.11 -14.12 -9.61
C PHE A 88 -1.36 -13.95 -10.46
N PHE A 89 -1.30 -13.13 -11.52
CA PHE A 89 -2.47 -12.68 -12.25
C PHE A 89 -2.42 -12.94 -13.77
N SER A 90 -1.64 -13.94 -14.23
CA SER A 90 -1.52 -14.29 -15.66
C SER A 90 -2.87 -14.48 -16.37
N ASP A 91 -3.86 -15.03 -15.66
CA ASP A 91 -5.16 -15.43 -16.20
C ASP A 91 -6.24 -14.33 -16.09
N PHE A 92 -5.87 -13.16 -15.58
CA PHE A 92 -6.78 -12.03 -15.33
C PHE A 92 -6.45 -10.85 -16.23
N GLN A 93 -7.37 -9.88 -16.29
CA GLN A 93 -7.09 -8.58 -16.90
C GLN A 93 -6.24 -7.75 -15.96
N THR A 94 -5.08 -7.31 -16.41
CA THR A 94 -4.12 -6.61 -15.58
C THR A 94 -3.65 -5.33 -16.23
N ILE A 95 -3.56 -4.24 -15.46
CA ILE A 95 -2.84 -3.02 -15.85
C ILE A 95 -1.73 -2.80 -14.83
N GLY A 96 -0.47 -2.79 -15.28
CA GLY A 96 0.66 -2.36 -14.47
C GLY A 96 0.93 -0.86 -14.67
N ILE A 97 1.02 -0.11 -13.58
CA ILE A 97 1.32 1.33 -13.60
C ILE A 97 2.67 1.56 -12.94
N ASP A 98 3.60 2.19 -13.66
CA ASP A 98 4.91 2.54 -13.14
C ASP A 98 5.48 3.78 -13.86
N LEU A 99 6.72 4.14 -13.54
CA LEU A 99 7.44 5.23 -14.17
C LEU A 99 7.80 4.89 -15.63
N PRO A 100 7.95 5.91 -16.51
CA PRO A 100 8.16 5.68 -17.93
C PRO A 100 9.33 4.73 -18.27
N PRO A 101 10.50 4.78 -17.59
CA PRO A 101 11.59 3.84 -17.88
C PRO A 101 11.21 2.38 -17.63
N THR A 102 10.46 2.10 -16.57
CA THR A 102 9.97 0.76 -16.22
C THR A 102 8.93 0.30 -17.24
N VAL A 103 7.93 1.15 -17.51
CA VAL A 103 6.84 0.86 -18.46
C VAL A 103 7.37 0.57 -19.86
N ASN A 104 8.33 1.37 -20.34
CA ASN A 104 8.92 1.15 -21.67
C ASN A 104 9.57 -0.24 -21.78
N LYS A 105 10.31 -0.68 -20.74
CA LYS A 105 10.91 -2.03 -20.72
C LYS A 105 9.85 -3.13 -20.65
N LEU A 106 8.79 -2.92 -19.87
CA LEU A 106 7.70 -3.90 -19.78
C LEU A 106 6.94 -4.06 -21.09
N ILE A 107 6.72 -2.97 -21.83
CA ILE A 107 6.13 -3.01 -23.17
C ILE A 107 7.01 -3.81 -24.13
N GLU A 108 8.35 -3.66 -24.05
CA GLU A 108 9.28 -4.43 -24.87
C GLU A 108 9.28 -5.93 -24.53
N MET A 109 9.23 -6.27 -23.24
CA MET A 109 9.30 -7.67 -22.77
C MET A 109 7.97 -8.42 -22.85
N HIS A 110 6.86 -7.72 -22.60
CA HIS A 110 5.51 -8.27 -22.47
C HIS A 110 4.49 -7.39 -23.23
N PRO A 111 4.60 -7.27 -24.57
CA PRO A 111 3.76 -6.39 -25.38
C PRO A 111 2.28 -6.80 -25.40
N GLU A 112 1.95 -8.02 -24.99
CA GLU A 112 0.58 -8.52 -24.87
C GLU A 112 -0.16 -8.06 -23.61
N ARG A 113 0.55 -7.40 -22.67
CA ARG A 113 0.02 -6.92 -21.41
C ARG A 113 -0.18 -5.39 -21.45
N ASP A 114 -1.02 -4.89 -20.55
CA ASP A 114 -1.32 -3.46 -20.46
C ASP A 114 -0.40 -2.79 -19.42
N TRP A 115 0.48 -1.91 -19.89
CA TRP A 115 1.43 -1.17 -19.08
C TRP A 115 1.25 0.32 -19.33
N ARG A 116 1.12 1.11 -18.27
CA ARG A 116 0.81 2.54 -18.37
C ARG A 116 1.69 3.36 -17.45
N SER A 117 1.96 4.59 -17.86
CA SER A 117 2.60 5.58 -17.00
C SER A 117 1.68 6.78 -16.83
N TYR A 118 1.53 7.21 -15.58
CA TYR A 118 0.76 8.39 -15.20
C TYR A 118 1.53 9.19 -14.16
N SER A 119 1.48 10.51 -14.28
CA SER A 119 1.76 11.40 -13.14
C SER A 119 0.62 11.29 -12.13
N PHE A 120 0.92 11.40 -10.83
CA PHE A 120 -0.12 11.50 -9.79
C PHE A 120 -1.01 12.75 -9.91
N LYS A 121 -0.71 13.69 -10.82
CA LYS A 121 -1.60 14.81 -11.15
C LYS A 121 -2.69 14.44 -12.16
N GLU A 122 -2.52 13.34 -12.88
CA GLU A 122 -3.49 12.85 -13.83
C GLU A 122 -4.65 12.14 -13.13
N ARG A 123 -5.82 12.11 -13.78
CA ARG A 123 -7.04 11.49 -13.25
C ARG A 123 -7.63 10.57 -14.33
N PRO A 124 -6.98 9.43 -14.60
CA PRO A 124 -7.43 8.56 -15.68
C PRO A 124 -8.73 7.85 -15.28
N ALA A 125 -9.65 7.69 -16.24
CA ALA A 125 -10.89 6.95 -16.04
C ALA A 125 -10.64 5.42 -16.06
N LEU A 126 -9.92 4.92 -15.05
CA LEU A 126 -9.61 3.50 -14.89
C LEU A 126 -10.62 2.82 -13.96
N LYS A 127 -10.79 1.52 -14.16
CA LYS A 127 -11.60 0.67 -13.29
C LYS A 127 -10.97 -0.70 -13.12
N CYS A 128 -11.05 -1.26 -11.91
CA CYS A 128 -10.68 -2.64 -11.62
C CYS A 128 -11.57 -3.24 -10.51
N ASP A 129 -11.40 -4.53 -10.23
CA ASP A 129 -11.99 -5.17 -9.07
C ASP A 129 -11.07 -5.02 -7.85
N VAL A 130 -9.77 -5.31 -8.04
CA VAL A 130 -8.74 -5.20 -7.01
C VAL A 130 -7.64 -4.24 -7.45
N LEU A 131 -7.33 -3.26 -6.62
CA LEU A 131 -6.17 -2.38 -6.78
C LEU A 131 -5.06 -2.81 -5.83
N ILE A 132 -3.82 -2.85 -6.30
CA ILE A 132 -2.62 -3.14 -5.51
C ILE A 132 -1.73 -1.88 -5.54
N CYS A 133 -1.16 -1.52 -4.39
CA CYS A 133 -0.15 -0.49 -4.27
C CYS A 133 0.83 -0.92 -3.17
N ALA A 134 1.82 -1.72 -3.56
CA ALA A 134 2.73 -2.38 -2.65
C ALA A 134 4.12 -1.74 -2.70
N ASP A 135 4.64 -1.31 -1.54
CA ASP A 135 5.97 -0.66 -1.43
C ASP A 135 6.12 0.59 -2.32
N VAL A 136 5.11 1.48 -2.26
CA VAL A 136 5.11 2.72 -3.04
C VAL A 136 5.02 3.94 -2.14
N ILE A 137 4.10 3.92 -1.18
CA ILE A 137 3.70 5.11 -0.41
C ILE A 137 4.86 5.73 0.38
N GLU A 138 5.78 4.92 0.89
CA GLU A 138 6.98 5.36 1.61
C GLU A 138 7.98 6.09 0.72
N HIS A 139 7.96 5.88 -0.59
CA HIS A 139 8.82 6.58 -1.56
C HIS A 139 8.27 7.95 -1.99
N ILE A 140 7.01 8.26 -1.67
CA ILE A 140 6.35 9.46 -2.18
C ILE A 140 6.56 10.64 -1.22
N PRO A 141 7.15 11.77 -1.65
CA PRO A 141 7.36 12.94 -0.79
C PRO A 141 6.08 13.50 -0.19
N ASP A 142 4.99 13.58 -0.96
CA ASP A 142 3.63 13.86 -0.44
C ASP A 142 2.72 12.65 -0.68
N PRO A 143 2.43 11.82 0.35
CA PRO A 143 1.60 10.63 0.17
C PRO A 143 0.17 10.96 -0.25
N THR A 144 -0.30 12.21 -0.06
CA THR A 144 -1.66 12.61 -0.46
C THR A 144 -1.82 12.71 -1.98
N ASP A 145 -0.73 12.92 -2.74
CA ASP A 145 -0.74 12.85 -4.20
C ASP A 145 -1.06 11.44 -4.68
N LEU A 146 -0.40 10.43 -4.10
CA LEU A 146 -0.67 9.01 -4.38
C LEU A 146 -2.11 8.64 -3.98
N ILE A 147 -2.56 9.04 -2.78
CA ILE A 147 -3.94 8.79 -2.35
C ILE A 147 -4.96 9.42 -3.30
N SER A 148 -4.72 10.64 -3.75
CA SER A 148 -5.59 11.34 -4.70
C SER A 148 -5.62 10.64 -6.07
N PHE A 149 -4.49 10.10 -6.50
CA PHE A 149 -4.42 9.28 -7.72
C PHE A 149 -5.20 7.97 -7.56
N ILE A 150 -5.02 7.23 -6.46
CA ILE A 150 -5.77 6.00 -6.16
C ILE A 150 -7.28 6.28 -6.12
N LEU A 151 -7.71 7.37 -5.46
CA LEU A 151 -9.13 7.75 -5.39
C LEU A 151 -9.76 8.07 -6.75
N SER A 152 -8.95 8.43 -7.74
CA SER A 152 -9.42 8.70 -9.11
C SER A 152 -9.73 7.44 -9.92
N ILE A 153 -9.22 6.28 -9.47
CA ILE A 153 -9.45 4.97 -10.08
C ILE A 153 -10.67 4.34 -9.44
N GLU A 154 -11.59 3.78 -10.22
CA GLU A 154 -12.71 3.00 -9.68
C GLU A 154 -12.25 1.59 -9.29
N PHE A 155 -12.48 1.17 -8.05
CA PHE A 155 -12.12 -0.16 -7.58
C PHE A 155 -13.13 -0.68 -6.55
N LYS A 156 -13.28 -2.00 -6.44
CA LYS A 156 -14.14 -2.61 -5.41
C LYS A 156 -13.40 -2.72 -4.07
N THR A 157 -12.13 -3.12 -4.11
CA THR A 157 -11.23 -3.17 -2.95
C THR A 157 -9.80 -2.82 -3.36
N ALA A 158 -9.02 -2.28 -2.43
CA ALA A 158 -7.60 -2.02 -2.63
C ALA A 158 -6.77 -2.69 -1.53
N VAL A 159 -5.53 -3.06 -1.86
CA VAL A 159 -4.51 -3.53 -0.93
C VAL A 159 -3.32 -2.58 -1.02
N ILE A 160 -2.96 -1.95 0.10
CA ILE A 160 -1.78 -1.09 0.21
C ILE A 160 -0.83 -1.70 1.22
N SER A 161 0.46 -1.78 0.90
CA SER A 161 1.50 -2.24 1.83
C SER A 161 2.70 -1.31 1.86
N THR A 162 3.41 -1.35 2.98
CA THR A 162 4.61 -0.55 3.27
C THR A 162 5.33 -1.19 4.47
N PRO A 163 6.59 -0.86 4.77
CA PRO A 163 7.24 -1.33 5.98
C PRO A 163 6.54 -0.86 7.26
N GLU A 164 6.56 -1.71 8.29
CA GLU A 164 6.11 -1.41 9.65
C GLU A 164 7.31 -0.92 10.45
N ARG A 165 7.38 0.38 10.66
CA ARG A 165 8.55 1.05 11.23
C ARG A 165 8.98 0.47 12.58
N ASP A 166 8.03 0.16 13.45
CA ASP A 166 8.37 -0.29 14.81
C ASP A 166 8.91 -1.72 14.81
N LEU A 167 8.52 -2.56 13.84
CA LEU A 167 9.14 -3.86 13.58
C LEU A 167 10.52 -3.72 12.93
N VAL A 168 10.73 -2.74 12.05
CA VAL A 168 12.02 -2.52 11.39
C VAL A 168 13.09 -2.04 12.39
N TYR A 169 12.77 -1.08 13.26
CA TYR A 169 13.79 -0.40 14.09
C TYR A 169 13.64 -0.62 15.60
N GLY A 170 12.52 -1.18 16.07
CA GLY A 170 12.12 -1.09 17.46
C GLY A 170 11.66 0.32 17.85
N ARG A 171 11.23 0.49 19.11
CA ARG A 171 10.71 1.76 19.63
C ARG A 171 11.70 2.43 20.60
N PRO A 172 11.86 3.76 20.57
CA PRO A 172 11.26 4.72 19.62
C PRO A 172 12.12 4.90 18.35
N HIS A 173 11.46 5.16 17.20
CA HIS A 173 12.13 5.59 15.97
C HIS A 173 11.42 6.79 15.35
N ASN A 174 12.07 7.96 15.36
CA ASN A 174 11.48 9.23 14.90
C ASN A 174 12.00 9.65 13.52
N GLY A 175 12.48 8.69 12.73
CA GLY A 175 12.98 8.93 11.39
C GLY A 175 14.28 9.75 11.29
N PRO A 176 14.77 9.95 10.05
CA PRO A 176 14.23 9.38 8.81
C PRO A 176 14.50 7.87 8.70
N PRO A 177 13.86 7.15 7.76
CA PRO A 177 14.14 5.74 7.49
C PRO A 177 15.62 5.47 7.18
N ASN A 178 16.16 4.30 7.56
CA ASN A 178 17.53 3.92 7.17
C ASN A 178 17.65 3.66 5.68
N ASN A 179 16.58 3.15 5.04
CA ASN A 179 16.52 3.09 3.58
C ASN A 179 16.45 4.52 3.02
N TYR A 180 17.48 4.93 2.29
CA TYR A 180 17.58 6.27 1.71
C TYR A 180 16.58 6.55 0.58
N ALA A 181 15.95 5.51 0.04
CA ALA A 181 14.87 5.62 -0.94
C ALA A 181 13.53 6.01 -0.31
N HIS A 182 13.33 5.77 0.99
CA HIS A 182 12.05 6.08 1.65
C HIS A 182 12.03 7.54 2.10
N CYS A 183 10.93 8.24 1.89
CA CYS A 183 10.65 9.54 2.50
C CYS A 183 10.24 9.39 3.97
N ARG A 184 9.39 8.40 4.26
CA ARG A 184 8.81 8.17 5.59
C ARG A 184 8.25 6.75 5.72
N GLU A 185 8.19 6.25 6.96
CA GLU A 185 7.60 4.96 7.29
C GLU A 185 6.67 5.12 8.48
N TRP A 186 5.58 4.37 8.48
CA TRP A 186 4.54 4.40 9.50
C TRP A 186 4.66 3.18 10.41
N ASN A 187 4.21 3.30 11.65
CA ASN A 187 3.75 2.11 12.35
C ASN A 187 2.29 1.81 11.99
N MET A 188 1.79 0.64 12.35
CA MET A 188 0.44 0.19 11.98
C MET A 188 -0.66 1.13 12.47
N HIS A 189 -0.52 1.72 13.65
CA HIS A 189 -1.51 2.65 14.17
C HIS A 189 -1.55 3.95 13.36
N GLU A 190 -0.39 4.50 13.03
CA GLU A 190 -0.26 5.74 12.25
C GLU A 190 -0.74 5.56 10.81
N LEU A 191 -0.39 4.44 10.18
CA LEU A 191 -0.87 4.13 8.82
C LEU A 191 -2.39 3.98 8.80
N THR A 192 -2.97 3.35 9.83
CA THR A 192 -4.42 3.25 9.98
C THR A 192 -5.06 4.63 10.04
N ILE A 193 -4.54 5.53 10.90
CA ILE A 193 -5.06 6.89 11.04
C ILE A 193 -5.02 7.61 9.69
N PHE A 194 -3.88 7.55 9.00
CA PHE A 194 -3.71 8.22 7.71
C PHE A 194 -4.68 7.70 6.65
N LEU A 195 -4.73 6.38 6.43
CA LEU A 195 -5.61 5.79 5.42
C LEU A 195 -7.09 5.98 5.76
N ALA A 196 -7.42 5.95 7.06
CA ALA A 196 -8.77 6.19 7.53
C ALA A 196 -9.25 7.63 7.31
N GLU A 197 -8.40 8.59 6.90
CA GLU A 197 -8.85 9.93 6.48
C GLU A 197 -9.54 9.93 5.10
N TYR A 198 -9.26 8.92 4.27
CA TYR A 198 -9.67 8.87 2.86
C TYR A 198 -10.52 7.64 2.51
N PHE A 199 -10.30 6.52 3.19
CA PHE A 199 -10.93 5.25 2.89
C PHE A 199 -11.75 4.72 4.06
N THR A 200 -12.57 3.70 3.78
CA THR A 200 -12.99 2.74 4.80
C THR A 200 -11.88 1.69 4.92
N VAL A 201 -11.24 1.59 6.08
CA VAL A 201 -10.21 0.58 6.37
C VAL A 201 -10.88 -0.68 6.89
N ASP A 202 -10.97 -1.72 6.05
CA ASP A 202 -11.59 -2.99 6.45
C ASP A 202 -10.68 -3.80 7.38
N SER A 203 -9.38 -3.78 7.11
CA SER A 203 -8.37 -4.39 7.99
C SER A 203 -6.99 -3.81 7.73
N ILE A 204 -6.12 -3.94 8.73
CA ILE A 204 -4.69 -3.71 8.64
C ILE A 204 -3.98 -4.79 9.48
N TYR A 205 -2.89 -5.33 8.97
CA TYR A 205 -2.19 -6.46 9.60
C TYR A 205 -0.74 -6.54 9.13
N ILE A 206 0.08 -7.31 9.84
CA ILE A 206 1.44 -7.64 9.40
C ILE A 206 1.33 -8.77 8.39
N SER A 207 1.63 -8.49 7.13
CA SER A 207 1.61 -9.51 6.06
C SER A 207 2.83 -10.43 6.16
N ASN A 208 3.98 -9.89 6.58
CA ASN A 208 5.21 -10.65 6.73
C ASN A 208 6.06 -10.11 7.88
N PHE A 209 6.20 -10.90 8.95
CA PHE A 209 6.99 -10.52 10.11
C PHE A 209 8.49 -10.44 9.83
N ALA A 210 9.02 -11.31 8.97
CA ALA A 210 10.46 -11.35 8.66
C ALA A 210 10.87 -10.15 7.80
N GLN A 211 9.99 -9.71 6.90
CA GLN A 211 10.18 -8.52 6.06
C GLN A 211 9.67 -7.24 6.73
N ALA A 212 9.12 -7.34 7.95
CA ALA A 212 8.48 -6.24 8.66
C ALA A 212 7.43 -5.51 7.80
N THR A 213 6.69 -6.23 6.95
CA THR A 213 5.70 -5.64 6.03
C THR A 213 4.32 -5.60 6.69
N GLN A 214 3.67 -4.44 6.62
CA GLN A 214 2.26 -4.28 6.96
C GLN A 214 1.43 -4.08 5.69
N ALA A 215 0.18 -4.53 5.70
CA ALA A 215 -0.76 -4.37 4.62
C ALA A 215 -2.15 -3.95 5.13
N ALA A 216 -2.83 -3.11 4.37
CA ALA A 216 -4.18 -2.63 4.62
C ALA A 216 -5.12 -3.00 3.47
N ILE A 217 -6.34 -3.42 3.81
CA ILE A 217 -7.43 -3.67 2.86
C ILE A 217 -8.43 -2.52 2.99
N LEU A 218 -8.71 -1.87 1.86
CA LEU A 218 -9.41 -0.60 1.81
C LEU A 218 -10.58 -0.62 0.82
N ARG A 219 -11.60 0.17 1.11
CA ARG A 219 -12.69 0.52 0.19
C ARG A 219 -12.88 2.02 0.13
N LYS A 220 -13.40 2.54 -1.00
CA LYS A 220 -13.86 3.93 -1.05
C LYS A 220 -14.98 4.14 -0.02
N ARG A 221 -15.03 5.34 0.55
CA ARG A 221 -16.17 5.77 1.39
C ARG A 221 -17.40 5.91 0.50
N GLN A 222 -18.56 5.52 1.05
CA GLN A 222 -19.86 5.72 0.40
C GLN A 222 -20.27 7.19 0.45
#